data_AF-A0A1A9BUS9-F1
#
_entry.id   AF-A0A1A9BUS9-F1
#
_cell.length_a   1.000
_cell.length_b   1.000
_cell.length_c   1.000
_cell.angle_alpha   90.00
_cell.angle_beta   90.00
_cell.angle_gamma   90.00
#
_symmetry.space_group_name_H-M   'P 1'
#
loop_
_entity.id
_entity.type
_entity.pdbx_description
1 polymer ?
#
loop_
_entity_poly.entity_id
_entity_poly.type
_entity_poly.pdbx_seq_one_letter_code
_entity_poly.pdbx_strand_id
1 'polypeptide(L)' 'MAFTDKDPHNLSELARVIALGVRIEHRRARGKGTKRLENRVDAIREKAQAREDARRKK' A
#
# COMPACT_ATOMS: atom_id res chain seq x y z
N MET A 1 4.33 -15.62 -1.34
CA MET A 1 3.55 -15.94 -0.15
C MET A 1 2.66 -14.74 0.16
N ALA A 2 1.34 -14.95 0.07
CA ALA A 2 0.34 -13.99 0.54
C ALA A 2 0.29 -14.08 2.07
N PHE A 3 0.15 -12.95 2.76
CA PHE A 3 0.14 -12.90 4.23
C PHE A 3 -1.22 -13.32 4.82
N THR A 4 -2.25 -13.43 3.99
CA THR A 4 -3.49 -14.17 4.21
C THR A 4 -3.99 -14.68 2.86
N ASP A 5 -4.77 -15.77 2.83
CA ASP A 5 -5.32 -16.41 1.61
C ASP A 5 -6.17 -15.45 0.75
N LYS A 6 -6.50 -14.27 1.28
CA LYS A 6 -7.30 -13.22 0.63
C LYS A 6 -6.64 -11.85 0.50
N ASP A 7 -5.35 -11.70 0.85
CA ASP A 7 -4.69 -10.40 0.68
C ASP A 7 -4.16 -10.27 -0.75
N PRO A 8 -4.61 -9.28 -1.53
CA PRO A 8 -4.02 -8.99 -2.83
C PRO A 8 -2.59 -8.47 -2.71
N HIS A 9 -2.11 -8.23 -1.48
CA HIS A 9 -0.77 -7.78 -1.15
C HIS A 9 0.24 -8.90 -1.02
N ASN A 10 1.37 -8.72 -1.70
CA ASN A 10 2.58 -9.48 -1.46
C ASN A 10 3.20 -9.02 -0.12
N LEU A 11 3.93 -9.88 0.59
CA LEU A 11 4.64 -9.52 1.83
C LEU A 11 5.45 -8.20 1.70
N SER A 12 6.12 -8.01 0.56
CA SER A 12 6.90 -6.80 0.27
C SER A 12 6.07 -5.54 0.09
N GLU A 13 4.81 -5.66 -0.33
CA GLU A 13 3.89 -4.53 -0.53
C GLU A 13 3.30 -4.08 0.80
N LEU A 14 2.91 -5.04 1.64
CA LEU A 14 2.47 -4.78 3.00
C LEU A 14 3.57 -4.05 3.80
N ALA A 15 4.80 -4.54 3.74
CA ALA A 15 5.95 -3.89 4.38
C ALA A 15 6.16 -2.44 3.88
N ARG A 16 5.97 -2.18 2.58
CA ARG A 16 6.06 -0.83 2.00
C ARG A 16 4.93 0.08 2.47
N VAL A 17 3.69 -0.41 2.54
CA VAL A 17 2.54 0.36 3.04
C VAL A 17 2.75 0.75 4.50
N ILE A 18 3.18 -0.19 5.35
CA ILE A 18 3.49 0.07 6.76
C ILE A 18 4.59 1.14 6.89
N ALA A 19 5.70 0.99 6.16
CA ALA A 19 6.80 1.95 6.17
C ALA A 19 6.35 3.35 5.70
N LEU A 20 5.47 3.43 4.70
CA LEU A 20 4.89 4.69 4.24
C LEU A 20 3.97 5.31 5.30
N GLY A 21 3.15 4.51 5.98
CA GLY A 21 2.30 4.95 7.09
C GLY A 21 3.10 5.58 8.23
N VAL A 22 4.16 4.91 8.70
CA VAL A 22 5.07 5.46 9.72
C VAL A 22 5.68 6.79 9.26
N ARG A 23 6.07 6.89 7.98
CA ARG A 23 6.67 8.11 7.42
C ARG A 23 5.65 9.25 7.28
N ILE A 24 4.39 8.93 7.00
CA ILE A 24 3.28 9.90 6.93
C ILE A 24 3.05 10.50 8.32
N GLU A 25 2.87 9.66 9.34
CA GLU A 25 2.65 10.12 10.72
C GLU A 25 3.80 10.99 11.22
N HIS A 26 5.04 10.55 10.97
CA HIS A 26 6.21 11.34 11.36
C HIS A 26 6.32 12.68 10.58
N ARG A 27 5.81 12.77 9.34
CA ARG A 27 5.75 14.04 8.61
C ARG A 27 4.60 14.93 9.09
N ARG A 28 3.44 14.37 9.40
CA ARG A 28 2.29 15.09 9.99
C ARG A 28 2.67 15.72 11.32
N ALA A 29 3.35 14.97 12.20
CA ALA A 29 3.88 15.49 13.47
C ALA A 29 4.85 16.68 13.28
N ARG A 30 5.52 16.78 12.13
CA ARG A 30 6.42 17.88 11.78
C ARG A 30 5.74 18.99 10.95
N GLY A 31 4.42 18.94 10.78
CA GLY A 31 3.66 19.90 9.96
C GLY A 31 3.99 19.85 8.45
N LYS A 32 4.61 18.76 7.98
CA LYS A 32 5.01 18.62 6.56
C LYS A 32 3.91 17.94 5.75
N GLY A 33 3.71 18.41 4.53
CA GLY A 33 2.79 17.77 3.59
C GLY A 33 3.10 16.28 3.34
N THR A 34 2.03 15.48 3.29
CA THR A 34 2.06 14.00 3.13
C THR A 34 1.44 13.49 1.84
N LYS A 35 0.84 14.37 1.03
CA LYS A 35 0.11 14.02 -0.21
C LYS A 35 0.89 13.08 -1.14
N ARG A 36 2.20 13.30 -1.32
CA ARG A 36 3.04 12.40 -2.16
C ARG A 36 3.19 10.98 -1.60
N LEU A 37 3.17 10.82 -0.28
CA LEU A 37 3.26 9.51 0.36
C LEU A 37 1.91 8.80 0.34
N GLU A 38 0.82 9.54 0.53
CA GLU A 38 -0.55 9.03 0.41
C GLU A 38 -0.80 8.52 -1.01
N ASN A 39 -0.47 9.30 -2.04
CA ASN A 39 -0.56 8.86 -3.44
C ASN A 39 0.26 7.58 -3.74
N ARG A 40 1.37 7.35 -3.02
CA ARG A 40 2.16 6.12 -3.17
C ARG A 40 1.48 4.91 -2.53
N VAL A 41 0.79 5.11 -1.41
CA VAL A 41 -0.01 4.07 -0.77
C VAL A 41 -1.16 3.68 -1.71
N ASP A 42 -1.85 4.67 -2.28
CA ASP A 42 -2.95 4.44 -3.23
C ASP A 42 -2.47 3.67 -4.48
N ALA A 43 -1.33 4.05 -5.06
CA ALA A 43 -0.76 3.34 -6.21
C ALA A 43 -0.42 1.87 -5.90
N ILE A 44 0.06 1.56 -4.68
CA ILE A 44 0.31 0.17 -4.27
C ILE A 44 -1.01 -0.58 -4.15
N ARG A 45 -2.04 0.06 -3.61
CA ARG A 45 -3.37 -0.52 -3.42
C ARG A 45 -4.06 -0.79 -4.74
N GLU A 46 -4.05 0.17 -5.67
CA GLU A 46 -4.56 0.01 -7.04
C GLU A 46 -3.86 -1.13 -7.77
N LYS A 47 -2.52 -1.21 -7.67
CA LYS A 47 -1.75 -2.29 -8.32
C LYS A 47 -2.04 -3.66 -7.70
N ALA A 48 -2.38 -3.72 -6.41
CA ALA A 48 -2.80 -4.95 -5.75
C ALA A 48 -4.21 -5.35 -6.23
N GLN A 49 -5.15 -4.39 -6.25
CA GLN A 49 -6.51 -4.62 -6.73
C GLN A 49 -6.55 -5.08 -8.18
N ALA A 50 -5.78 -4.43 -9.07
CA ALA A 50 -5.70 -4.81 -10.48
C ALA A 50 -5.21 -6.26 -10.68
N ARG A 51 -4.36 -6.77 -9.78
CA ARG A 51 -3.91 -8.17 -9.79
C ARG A 51 -5.00 -9.12 -9.32
N GLU A 52 -5.75 -8.74 -8.30
CA GLU A 52 -6.90 -9.51 -7.84
C GLU A 52 -7.99 -9.58 -8.92
N ASP A 53 -8.31 -8.45 -9.54
CA ASP A 53 -9.28 -8.35 -10.61
C ASP A 53 -8.85 -9.18 -11.84
N ALA A 54 -7.56 -9.18 -12.17
CA ALA A 54 -6.99 -10.02 -13.22
C ALA A 54 -7.07 -11.52 -12.89
N ARG A 55 -6.95 -11.90 -11.61
CA ARG A 55 -7.14 -13.29 -11.17
C ARG A 55 -8.62 -13.70 -11.18
N ARG A 56 -9.52 -12.79 -10.79
CA ARG A 56 -10.98 -13.04 -10.79
C ARG A 56 -11.57 -13.15 -12.20
N LYS A 57 -10.94 -12.52 -13.20
CA LYS A 57 -11.35 -12.59 -14.61
C LYS A 57 -10.88 -13.86 -15.34
N LYS A 58 -10.01 -14.67 -14.73
CA LYS A 58 -9.47 -15.90 -15.32
C LYS A 58 -10.20 -17.12 -14.74
#